data_AF-A0A5B0RGP4-F1
#
_entry.id   AF-A0A5B0RGP4-F1
#
_cell.length_a   1.000
_cell.length_b   1.000
_cell.length_c   1.000
_cell.angle_alpha   90.00
_cell.angle_beta   90.00
_cell.angle_gamma   90.00
#
_symmetry.space_group_name_H-M   'P 1'
#
loop_
_entity.id
_entity.type
_entity.pdbx_description
1 polymer ?
#
loop_
_entity_poly.entity_id
_entity_poly.type
_entity_poly.pdbx_seq_one_letter_code
_entity_poly.pdbx_strand_id
1 'polypeptide(L)'
;MQCEVLSVQLQESFNQLFAQTYTKQTLFGPDDLFQKHHIDSIIGNLDGCTTLAQLRKLIGGQTIPGQLEGLLETVIAFREGPLAEDTRLEMEREKSEKEAALAKAQEEEDKQAHKHAVKIEAERLAKLQEEERRQIEMELRMKRKKVEDSWKAKQAAHMAMLVRLAGEDAEMRGVKSIHHGR
;
A
#
# COMPACT_ATOMS: atom_id res chain seq x y z
N MET A 1 9.11 23.82 -17.88
CA MET A 1 8.62 25.22 -17.93
C MET A 1 9.54 26.18 -17.18
N GLN A 2 9.71 26.16 -15.85
CA GLN A 2 10.52 27.17 -15.15
C GLN A 2 12.05 27.02 -15.34
N CYS A 3 12.58 25.81 -15.43
CA CYS A 3 14.00 25.58 -15.78
C CYS A 3 14.35 26.05 -17.19
N GLU A 4 13.37 26.05 -18.11
CA GLU A 4 13.57 26.50 -19.48
C GLU A 4 13.67 28.03 -19.55
N VAL A 5 12.86 28.74 -18.76
CA VAL A 5 12.92 30.22 -18.67
C VAL A 5 14.27 30.69 -18.14
N LEU A 6 14.74 30.11 -17.04
CA LEU A 6 16.05 30.45 -16.49
C LEU A 6 17.19 30.03 -17.43
N SER A 7 17.07 28.87 -18.10
CA SER A 7 18.07 28.43 -19.08
C SER A 7 18.21 29.43 -20.23
N VAL A 8 17.10 29.98 -20.73
CA VAL A 8 17.11 30.97 -21.81
C VAL A 8 17.74 32.27 -21.31
N GLN A 9 17.35 32.74 -20.12
CA GLN A 9 17.90 33.97 -19.53
C GLN A 9 19.41 33.88 -19.28
N LEU A 10 19.92 32.76 -18.76
CA LEU A 10 21.35 32.56 -18.55
C LEU A 10 22.12 32.55 -19.88
N GLN A 11 21.56 31.93 -20.93
CA GLN A 11 22.19 31.91 -22.25
C GLN A 11 22.18 33.30 -22.89
N GLU A 12 21.08 34.05 -22.79
CA GLU A 12 20.97 35.41 -23.33
C GLU A 12 21.93 36.38 -22.62
N SER A 13 21.98 36.35 -21.29
CA SER A 13 22.93 37.16 -20.51
C SER A 13 24.37 36.87 -20.89
N PHE A 14 24.73 35.60 -21.08
CA PHE A 14 26.08 35.23 -21.52
C PHE A 14 26.37 35.69 -22.96
N ASN A 15 25.42 35.51 -23.89
CA ASN A 15 25.58 35.93 -25.28
C ASN A 15 25.77 37.45 -25.41
N GLN A 16 25.04 38.23 -24.61
CA GLN A 16 25.20 39.68 -24.56
C GLN A 16 26.59 40.08 -24.06
N LEU A 17 27.07 39.45 -22.98
CA LEU A 17 28.41 39.70 -22.46
C LEU A 17 29.50 39.29 -23.46
N PHE A 18 29.31 38.16 -24.14
CA PHE A 18 30.24 37.67 -25.16
C PHE A 18 30.36 38.67 -26.32
N ALA A 19 29.23 39.17 -26.83
CA ALA A 19 29.21 40.16 -27.91
C ALA A 19 29.85 41.50 -27.50
N GLN A 20 29.72 41.90 -26.23
CA GLN A 20 30.36 43.10 -25.70
C GLN A 20 31.87 42.93 -25.53
N THR A 21 32.31 41.74 -25.10
CA THR A 21 33.73 41.45 -24.85
C THR A 21 34.50 41.20 -26.14
N TYR A 22 33.87 40.52 -27.10
CA TYR A 22 34.46 40.14 -28.38
C TYR A 22 33.75 40.88 -29.52
N THR A 23 34.17 42.12 -29.76
CA THR A 23 33.62 42.99 -30.82
C THR A 23 34.12 42.65 -32.23
N LYS A 24 35.10 41.74 -32.35
CA LYS A 24 35.69 41.29 -33.62
C LYS A 24 35.36 39.81 -33.85
N GLN A 25 35.43 39.36 -35.10
CA GLN A 25 35.25 37.94 -35.43
C GLN A 25 36.27 37.08 -34.66
N THR A 26 35.74 36.19 -33.83
CA THR A 26 36.48 35.17 -33.07
C THR A 26 36.40 33.82 -33.78
N LEU A 27 37.37 32.95 -33.52
CA LEU A 27 37.39 31.57 -34.04
C LEU A 27 36.48 30.61 -33.27
N PHE A 28 35.91 31.07 -32.15
CA PHE A 28 35.02 30.32 -31.27
C PHE A 28 33.78 31.16 -30.98
N GLY A 29 32.66 30.48 -30.71
CA GLY A 29 31.38 31.07 -30.37
C GLY A 29 31.09 31.06 -28.87
N PRO A 30 29.98 31.71 -28.45
CA PRO A 30 29.54 31.67 -27.06
C PRO A 30 29.21 30.24 -26.60
N ASP A 31 28.64 29.42 -27.47
CA ASP A 31 28.28 28.03 -27.16
C ASP A 31 29.52 27.15 -26.88
N ASP A 32 30.71 27.54 -27.35
CA ASP A 32 31.95 26.81 -27.04
C ASP A 32 32.40 27.04 -25.60
N LEU A 33 32.06 28.20 -25.01
CA LEU A 33 32.46 28.62 -23.67
C LEU A 33 31.37 28.39 -22.61
N PHE A 34 30.10 28.54 -22.99
CA PHE A 34 28.97 28.37 -22.08
C PHE A 34 27.94 27.41 -22.68
N GLN A 35 28.15 26.13 -22.38
CA GLN A 35 27.34 25.03 -22.86
C GLN A 35 26.19 24.71 -21.92
N LYS A 36 25.20 23.96 -22.44
CA LYS A 36 24.02 23.49 -21.71
C LYS A 36 24.35 22.80 -20.38
N HIS A 37 25.42 22.02 -20.30
CA HIS A 37 25.78 21.34 -19.05
C HIS A 37 26.18 22.31 -17.92
N HIS A 38 26.73 23.49 -18.24
CA HIS A 38 26.97 24.54 -17.26
C HIS A 38 25.65 25.13 -16.75
N ILE A 39 24.69 25.35 -17.65
CA ILE A 39 23.35 25.85 -17.32
C ILE A 39 22.61 24.85 -16.42
N ASP A 40 22.61 23.57 -16.80
CA ASP A 40 21.98 22.51 -16.03
C ASP A 40 22.59 22.39 -14.62
N SER A 41 23.91 22.60 -14.50
CA SER A 41 24.61 22.59 -13.20
C SER A 41 24.22 23.77 -12.30
N ILE A 42 23.96 24.94 -12.88
CA ILE A 42 23.46 26.13 -12.16
C ILE A 42 22.02 25.89 -11.72
N ILE A 43 21.16 25.40 -12.62
CA ILE A 43 19.75 25.10 -12.33
C ILE A 43 19.64 24.04 -11.21
N GLY A 44 20.44 22.97 -11.29
CA GLY A 44 20.46 21.92 -10.27
C GLY A 44 20.92 22.38 -8.88
N ASN A 45 21.60 23.54 -8.78
CA ASN A 45 22.11 24.09 -7.53
C ASN A 45 21.62 25.52 -7.26
N LEU A 46 20.46 25.89 -7.80
CA LEU A 46 19.86 27.24 -7.70
C LEU A 46 19.85 27.79 -6.26
N ASP A 47 19.43 26.97 -5.30
CA ASP A 47 19.32 27.37 -3.89
C ASP A 47 20.69 27.68 -3.24
N GLY A 48 21.75 27.04 -3.73
CA GLY A 48 23.11 27.16 -3.22
C GLY A 48 23.99 28.16 -3.98
N CYS A 49 23.49 28.75 -5.07
CA CYS A 49 24.26 29.62 -5.97
C CYS A 49 24.15 31.10 -5.56
N THR A 50 24.64 31.44 -4.36
CA THR A 50 24.49 32.79 -3.77
C THR A 50 25.74 33.67 -3.89
N THR A 51 26.88 33.08 -4.24
CA THR A 51 28.17 33.79 -4.28
C THR A 51 28.94 33.48 -5.55
N LEU A 52 29.77 34.44 -5.99
CA LEU A 52 30.65 34.27 -7.15
C LEU A 52 31.57 33.05 -7.03
N ALA A 53 32.01 32.74 -5.80
CA ALA A 53 32.87 31.58 -5.53
C ALA A 53 32.15 30.25 -5.75
N GLN A 54 30.86 30.16 -5.40
CA GLN A 54 30.03 28.97 -5.64
C GLN A 54 29.76 28.80 -7.14
N LEU A 55 29.42 29.90 -7.82
CA LEU A 55 29.18 29.89 -9.26
C LEU A 55 30.44 29.50 -10.05
N ARG A 56 31.61 30.00 -9.65
CA ARG A 56 32.91 29.62 -10.22
C ARG A 56 33.22 28.13 -10.04
N LYS A 57 32.84 27.54 -8.90
CA LYS A 57 33.00 26.10 -8.65
C LYS A 57 32.07 25.24 -9.51
N LEU A 58 30.87 25.72 -9.78
CA LEU A 58 29.85 24.99 -10.55
C LEU A 58 30.11 25.01 -12.05
N ILE A 59 30.48 26.16 -12.60
CA ILE A 59 30.81 26.29 -14.03
C ILE A 59 32.21 25.73 -14.30
N GLY A 60 33.18 26.02 -13.43
CA GLY A 60 34.57 25.64 -13.64
C GLY A 60 35.18 26.28 -14.89
N GLY A 61 36.36 25.79 -15.29
CA GLY A 61 36.97 26.18 -16.57
C GLY A 61 37.45 27.63 -16.68
N GLN A 62 37.61 28.09 -17.93
CA GLN A 62 37.98 29.46 -18.26
C GLN A 62 36.73 30.34 -18.32
N THR A 63 36.77 31.48 -17.63
CA THR A 63 35.67 32.44 -17.57
C THR A 63 36.07 33.77 -18.23
N ILE A 64 35.12 34.41 -18.89
CA ILE A 64 35.27 35.77 -19.43
C ILE A 64 35.12 36.79 -18.28
N PRO A 65 35.81 37.95 -18.31
CA PRO A 65 35.55 39.03 -17.35
C PRO A 65 34.07 39.43 -17.34
N GLY A 66 33.48 39.56 -16.14
CA GLY A 66 32.06 39.91 -15.97
C GLY A 66 31.08 38.74 -16.10
N GLN A 67 31.55 37.54 -16.48
CA GLN A 67 30.68 36.37 -16.67
C GLN A 67 30.04 35.91 -15.37
N LEU A 68 30.82 35.83 -14.30
CA LEU A 68 30.32 35.33 -13.03
C LEU A 68 29.36 36.33 -12.39
N GLU A 69 29.63 37.64 -12.54
CA GLU A 69 28.80 38.71 -12.04
C GLU A 69 27.45 38.75 -12.77
N GLY A 70 27.44 38.73 -14.10
CA GLY A 70 26.20 38.78 -14.88
C GLY A 70 25.35 37.51 -14.73
N LEU A 71 25.98 36.34 -14.63
CA LEU A 71 25.25 35.10 -14.36
C LEU A 71 24.69 35.08 -12.93
N LEU A 72 25.43 35.55 -11.92
CA LEU A 72 24.94 35.62 -10.55
C LEU A 72 23.77 36.61 -10.42
N GLU A 73 23.84 37.76 -11.08
CA GLU A 73 22.74 38.72 -11.13
C GLU A 73 21.48 38.13 -11.77
N THR A 74 21.64 37.38 -12.87
CA THR A 74 20.53 36.66 -13.53
C THR A 74 19.90 35.62 -12.60
N VAL A 75 20.72 34.86 -11.87
CA VAL A 75 20.25 33.87 -10.89
C VAL A 75 19.51 34.53 -9.72
N ILE A 76 20.05 35.62 -9.17
CA ILE A 76 19.43 36.38 -8.08
C ILE A 76 18.12 37.02 -8.55
N ALA A 77 18.10 37.64 -9.73
CA ALA A 77 16.91 38.25 -10.30
C ALA A 77 15.81 37.21 -10.58
N PHE A 78 16.18 35.98 -10.95
CA PHE A 78 15.21 34.90 -11.08
C PHE A 78 14.67 34.41 -9.72
N ARG A 79 15.55 34.35 -8.70
CA ARG A 79 15.20 33.88 -7.35
C ARG A 79 14.44 34.91 -6.51
N GLU A 80 14.68 36.19 -6.70
CA GLU A 80 14.10 37.29 -5.90
C GLU A 80 13.18 38.18 -6.74
N GLY A 81 13.02 37.86 -8.03
CA GLY A 81 12.18 38.61 -8.94
C GLY A 81 10.68 38.49 -8.62
N PRO A 82 9.83 39.28 -9.30
CA PRO A 82 8.39 39.34 -9.04
C PRO A 82 7.67 37.99 -9.14
N LEU A 83 8.23 37.03 -9.88
CA LEU A 83 7.69 35.68 -10.08
C LEU A 83 8.14 34.68 -9.00
N ALA A 84 9.06 35.04 -8.10
CA ALA A 84 9.63 34.13 -7.12
C ALA A 84 8.67 33.77 -5.98
N GLU A 85 7.79 34.70 -5.57
CA GLU A 85 6.81 34.43 -4.51
C GLU A 85 5.68 33.51 -5.01
N ASP A 86 5.22 33.70 -6.25
CA ASP A 86 4.22 32.82 -6.86
C ASP A 86 4.74 31.38 -7.02
N THR A 87 6.02 31.22 -7.36
CA THR A 87 6.64 29.89 -7.48
C THR A 87 6.86 29.20 -6.13
N ARG A 88 7.20 29.96 -5.08
CA ARG A 88 7.27 29.41 -3.71
C ARG A 88 5.89 28.94 -3.24
N LEU A 89 4.85 29.71 -3.50
CA LEU A 89 3.46 29.34 -3.20
C LEU A 89 3.01 28.10 -3.97
N GLU A 90 3.36 27.96 -5.25
CA GLU A 90 3.05 26.74 -6.03
C GLU A 90 3.76 25.51 -5.47
N MET A 91 5.07 25.62 -5.18
CA MET A 91 5.82 24.49 -4.61
C MET A 91 5.31 24.07 -3.22
N GLU A 92 4.91 25.03 -2.38
CA GLU A 92 4.34 24.75 -1.07
C GLU A 92 2.96 24.07 -1.19
N ARG A 93 2.12 24.53 -2.13
CA ARG A 93 0.85 23.85 -2.45
C ARG A 93 1.08 22.42 -2.91
N GLU A 94 1.97 22.17 -3.86
CA GLU A 94 2.27 20.82 -4.32
C GLU A 94 2.77 19.91 -3.19
N LYS A 95 3.62 20.42 -2.30
CA LYS A 95 4.08 19.66 -1.13
C LYS A 95 2.92 19.33 -0.21
N SER A 96 2.07 20.32 0.10
CA SER A 96 0.89 20.13 0.94
C SER A 96 -0.09 19.11 0.36
N GLU A 97 -0.27 19.10 -0.97
CA GLU A 97 -1.15 18.16 -1.66
C GLU A 97 -0.58 16.74 -1.63
N LYS A 98 0.74 16.59 -1.83
CA LYS A 98 1.44 15.30 -1.71
C LYS A 98 1.34 14.74 -0.30
N GLU A 99 1.56 15.57 0.72
CA GLU A 99 1.41 15.16 2.12
C GLU A 99 -0.03 14.77 2.46
N ALA A 100 -1.02 15.53 2.00
CA ALA A 100 -2.43 15.20 2.19
C ALA A 100 -2.84 13.91 1.48
N ALA A 101 -2.29 13.64 0.28
CA ALA A 101 -2.53 12.40 -0.45
C ALA A 101 -1.92 11.19 0.27
N LEU A 102 -0.69 11.32 0.77
CA LEU A 102 -0.03 10.31 1.60
C LEU A 102 -0.83 10.00 2.87
N ALA A 103 -1.27 11.05 3.59
CA ALA A 103 -2.08 10.87 4.80
C ALA A 103 -3.39 10.13 4.52
N LYS A 104 -4.09 10.45 3.43
CA LYS A 104 -5.30 9.74 3.02
C LYS A 104 -5.04 8.28 2.64
N ALA A 105 -3.93 8.00 1.95
CA ALA A 105 -3.55 6.64 1.59
C ALA A 105 -3.28 5.79 2.85
N GLN A 106 -2.55 6.36 3.82
CA GLN A 106 -2.28 5.73 5.10
C GLN A 106 -3.57 5.44 5.88
N GLU A 107 -4.48 6.41 5.95
CA GLU A 107 -5.76 6.25 6.65
C GLU A 107 -6.63 5.14 6.04
N GLU A 108 -6.64 5.01 4.71
CA GLU A 108 -7.39 3.95 4.04
C GLU A 108 -6.74 2.58 4.29
N GLU A 109 -5.41 2.48 4.27
CA GLU A 109 -4.69 1.25 4.60
C GLU A 109 -4.98 0.79 6.03
N ASP A 110 -4.96 1.71 7.00
CA ASP A 110 -5.31 1.42 8.39
C ASP A 110 -6.76 0.94 8.54
N LYS A 111 -7.70 1.56 7.83
CA LYS A 111 -9.10 1.12 7.80
C LYS A 111 -9.26 -0.30 7.25
N GLN A 112 -8.53 -0.63 6.18
CA GLN A 112 -8.57 -1.97 5.60
C GLN A 112 -7.94 -3.01 6.54
N ALA A 113 -6.80 -2.68 7.16
CA ALA A 113 -6.15 -3.52 8.15
C ALA A 113 -7.07 -3.80 9.34
N HIS A 114 -7.76 -2.77 9.85
CA HIS A 114 -8.71 -2.92 10.95
C HIS A 114 -9.90 -3.80 10.57
N LYS A 115 -10.52 -3.57 9.40
CA LYS A 115 -11.62 -4.42 8.91
C LYS A 115 -11.20 -5.88 8.76
N HIS A 116 -9.99 -6.13 8.26
CA HIS A 116 -9.47 -7.47 8.10
C HIS A 116 -9.23 -8.16 9.45
N ALA A 117 -8.66 -7.45 10.43
CA ALA A 117 -8.47 -7.96 11.78
C ALA A 117 -9.81 -8.34 12.44
N VAL A 118 -10.81 -7.45 12.36
CA VAL A 118 -12.17 -7.70 12.88
C VAL A 118 -12.79 -8.93 12.22
N LYS A 119 -12.63 -9.09 10.89
CA LYS A 119 -13.16 -10.24 10.17
C LYS A 119 -12.53 -11.56 10.61
N ILE A 120 -11.20 -11.59 10.78
CA ILE A 120 -10.49 -12.78 11.27
C ILE A 120 -11.00 -13.17 12.67
N GLU A 121 -11.14 -12.20 13.56
CA GLU A 121 -11.60 -12.45 14.92
C GLU A 121 -13.05 -12.95 14.95
N ALA A 122 -13.92 -12.36 14.14
CA ALA A 122 -15.30 -12.81 13.98
C ALA A 122 -15.38 -14.25 13.42
N GLU A 123 -14.58 -14.59 12.42
CA GLU A 123 -14.50 -15.96 11.88
C GLU A 123 -14.00 -16.96 12.93
N ARG A 124 -13.02 -16.57 13.76
CA ARG A 124 -12.53 -17.40 14.85
C ARG A 124 -13.61 -17.67 15.89
N LEU A 125 -14.34 -16.65 16.31
CA LEU A 125 -15.45 -16.78 17.26
C LEU A 125 -16.59 -17.64 16.69
N ALA A 126 -16.93 -17.45 15.41
CA ALA A 126 -17.96 -18.26 14.74
C ALA A 126 -17.58 -19.75 14.68
N LYS A 127 -16.30 -20.07 14.41
CA LYS A 127 -15.81 -21.46 14.43
C LYS A 127 -15.92 -22.09 15.82
N LEU A 128 -15.54 -21.36 16.87
CA LEU A 128 -15.65 -21.85 18.24
C LEU A 128 -17.12 -22.13 18.61
N GLN A 129 -18.03 -21.22 18.28
CA GLN A 129 -19.46 -21.41 18.53
C GLN A 129 -20.05 -22.60 17.77
N GLU A 130 -19.63 -22.81 16.52
CA GLU A 130 -20.05 -23.96 15.71
C GLU A 130 -19.52 -25.28 16.28
N GLU A 131 -18.27 -25.31 16.74
CA GLU A 131 -17.68 -26.48 17.40
C GLU A 131 -18.41 -26.82 18.71
N GLU A 132 -18.71 -25.83 19.54
CA GLU A 132 -19.50 -26.01 20.76
C GLU A 132 -20.90 -26.55 20.45
N ARG A 133 -21.58 -26.00 19.44
CA ARG A 133 -22.91 -26.47 19.01
C ARG A 133 -22.85 -27.93 18.56
N ARG A 134 -21.85 -28.31 17.77
CA ARG A 134 -21.66 -29.70 17.32
C ARG A 134 -21.42 -30.65 18.48
N GLN A 135 -20.62 -30.25 19.47
CA GLN A 135 -20.38 -31.06 20.67
C GLN A 135 -21.68 -31.29 21.45
N ILE A 136 -22.46 -30.23 21.69
CA ILE A 136 -23.76 -30.31 22.38
C ILE A 136 -24.73 -31.22 21.61
N GLU A 137 -24.82 -31.06 20.29
CA GLU A 137 -25.68 -31.88 19.44
C GLU A 137 -25.28 -33.37 19.49
N MET A 138 -23.97 -33.65 19.40
CA MET A 138 -23.44 -35.01 19.48
C MET A 138 -23.75 -35.65 20.83
N GLU A 139 -23.58 -34.92 21.93
CA GLU A 139 -23.93 -35.40 23.26
C GLU A 139 -25.43 -35.70 23.40
N LEU A 140 -26.29 -34.79 22.92
CA LEU A 140 -27.74 -34.99 22.94
C LEU A 140 -28.15 -36.21 22.11
N ARG A 141 -27.54 -36.40 20.94
CA ARG A 141 -27.75 -37.56 20.08
C ARG A 141 -27.35 -38.86 20.78
N MET A 142 -26.19 -38.87 21.45
CA MET A 142 -25.73 -40.04 22.20
C MET A 142 -26.64 -40.36 23.38
N LYS A 143 -27.13 -39.34 24.11
CA LYS A 143 -28.11 -39.52 25.19
C LYS A 143 -29.42 -40.11 24.67
N ARG A 144 -29.96 -39.58 23.56
CA ARG A 144 -31.17 -40.10 22.91
C ARG A 144 -31.01 -41.55 22.47
N LYS A 145 -29.88 -41.87 21.82
CA LYS A 145 -29.58 -43.23 21.36
C LYS A 145 -29.53 -44.23 22.53
N LYS A 146 -28.88 -43.88 23.64
CA LYS A 146 -28.87 -44.73 24.84
C LYS A 146 -30.27 -45.02 25.39
N VAL A 147 -31.14 -44.00 25.41
CA VAL A 147 -32.54 -44.17 25.85
C VAL A 147 -33.28 -45.10 24.90
N GLU A 148 -33.16 -44.87 23.59
CA GLU A 148 -33.81 -45.70 22.56
C GLU A 148 -33.31 -47.16 22.60
N ASP A 149 -32.01 -47.38 22.68
CA ASP A 149 -31.40 -48.71 22.77
C ASP A 149 -31.88 -49.44 24.04
N SER A 150 -31.98 -48.74 25.18
CA SER A 150 -32.52 -49.32 26.41
C SER A 150 -33.99 -49.70 26.31
N TRP A 151 -34.79 -48.89 25.61
CA TRP A 151 -36.20 -49.16 25.37
C TRP A 151 -36.38 -50.35 24.41
N LYS A 152 -35.62 -50.39 23.31
CA LYS A 152 -35.60 -51.52 22.38
C LYS A 152 -35.16 -52.82 23.06
N ALA A 153 -34.15 -52.78 23.93
CA ALA A 153 -33.71 -53.94 24.68
C ALA A 153 -34.81 -54.48 25.62
N LYS A 154 -35.52 -53.58 26.33
CA LYS A 154 -36.67 -53.96 27.16
C LYS A 154 -37.80 -54.56 26.32
N GLN A 155 -38.12 -53.95 25.18
CA GLN A 155 -39.15 -54.45 24.28
C GLN A 155 -38.78 -55.83 23.71
N ALA A 156 -37.53 -56.02 23.27
CA ALA A 156 -37.03 -57.30 22.77
C ALA A 156 -37.10 -58.40 23.85
N ALA A 157 -36.71 -58.09 25.09
CA ALA A 157 -36.81 -59.02 26.21
C ALA A 157 -38.27 -59.40 26.52
N HIS A 158 -39.19 -58.43 26.48
CA HIS A 158 -40.62 -58.69 26.67
C HIS A 158 -41.19 -59.55 25.54
N MET A 159 -40.86 -59.24 24.29
CA MET A 159 -41.27 -60.04 23.13
C MET A 159 -40.74 -61.47 23.22
N ALA A 160 -39.47 -61.67 23.59
CA ALA A 160 -38.91 -63.00 23.79
C ALA A 160 -39.65 -63.81 24.87
N MET A 161 -40.06 -63.16 25.97
CA MET A 161 -40.87 -63.79 27.01
C MET A 161 -42.25 -64.22 26.48
N LEU A 162 -42.94 -63.34 25.74
CA LEU A 162 -44.24 -63.67 25.14
C LEU A 162 -44.15 -64.82 24.15
N VAL A 163 -43.11 -64.82 23.31
CA VAL A 163 -42.85 -65.90 22.34
C VAL A 163 -42.62 -67.23 23.06
N ARG A 164 -41.87 -67.24 24.17
CA ARG A 164 -41.66 -68.44 24.99
C ARG A 164 -42.98 -68.97 25.57
N LEU A 165 -43.78 -68.09 26.20
CA LEU A 165 -45.06 -68.47 26.80
C LEU A 165 -46.04 -69.02 25.75
N ALA A 166 -46.08 -68.42 24.56
CA ALA A 166 -46.90 -68.90 23.45
C ALA A 166 -46.45 -70.27 22.94
N GLY A 167 -45.13 -70.52 22.91
CA GLY A 167 -44.57 -71.83 22.57
C GLY A 167 -44.94 -72.91 23.59
N GLU A 168 -44.81 -72.61 24.88
CA GLU A 168 -45.19 -73.52 25.98
C GLU A 168 -46.70 -73.86 25.96
N ASP A 169 -47.58 -72.87 25.75
CA ASP A 169 -49.03 -73.09 25.63
C ASP A 169 -49.40 -73.90 24.38
N ALA A 170 -48.72 -73.70 23.25
CA ALA A 170 -48.93 -74.50 22.04
C ALA A 170 -48.56 -75.97 22.25
N GLU A 171 -47.46 -76.24 22.96
CA GLU A 171 -47.05 -77.60 23.33
C GLU A 171 -48.05 -78.28 24.26
N MET A 172 -48.57 -77.54 25.25
CA MET A 172 -49.65 -78.04 26.13
C MET A 172 -50.92 -78.42 25.34
N ARG A 173 -51.19 -77.73 24.24
CA ARG A 173 -52.31 -78.02 23.33
C ARG A 173 -52.01 -79.11 22.29
N GLY A 174 -50.84 -79.75 22.37
CA GLY A 174 -50.44 -80.86 21.49
C GLY A 174 -49.91 -80.43 20.12
N VAL A 175 -49.63 -79.15 19.92
CA VAL A 175 -49.03 -78.61 18.69
C VAL A 175 -47.52 -78.49 18.90
N LYS A 176 -46.70 -79.15 18.07
CA LYS A 176 -45.23 -79.06 18.17
C LYS A 176 -44.76 -77.61 18.02
N SER A 177 -44.02 -77.11 19.02
CA SER A 177 -43.39 -75.79 18.94
C SER A 177 -42.39 -75.74 17.79
N ILE A 178 -42.53 -74.73 16.93
CA ILE A 178 -41.61 -74.41 15.84
C ILE A 178 -40.45 -73.52 16.30
N HIS A 179 -40.30 -73.25 17.60
CA HIS A 179 -39.31 -72.32 18.14
C HIS A 179 -38.17 -73.00 18.93
N HIS A 180 -38.18 -74.33 19.03
CA HIS A 180 -37.11 -75.13 19.65
C HIS A 180 -35.83 -75.26 18.79
N GLY A 181 -35.38 -74.17 18.16
CA GLY A 181 -34.11 -74.20 17.43
C GLY A 181 -33.70 -72.90 16.74
N ARG A 182 -32.89 -72.09 17.42
CA ARG A 182 -31.55 -71.66 16.97
C ARG A 182 -30.81 -70.96 18.10
#